data_AF-A0A3M1XXQ3-F1
#
_entry.id   AF-A0A3M1XXQ3-F1
#
_cell.length_a   1.000
_cell.length_b   1.000
_cell.length_c   1.000
_cell.angle_alpha   90.00
_cell.angle_beta   90.00
_cell.angle_gamma   90.00
#
_symmetry.space_group_name_H-M   'P 1'
#
loop_
_entity.id
_entity.type
_entity.pdbx_description
1 polymer ?
#
loop_
_entity_poly.entity_id
_entity_poly.type
_entity_poly.pdbx_seq_one_letter_code
_entity_poly.pdbx_strand_id
1 'polypeptide(L)'
;ARKLAREEKYHQLHARTFVQQLATSNADARGRLQAALDEAYPLAFGLFEPTVHTETLAAEGVQPREDALMKAWRVEVGEFLTACGLRVPEVHDFVDHFGGRSGHHTPHLAPLLAEMTEVFAIDPAAKW
;
A
#
# COMPACT_ATOMS: atom_id res chain seq x y z
N ALA A 1 11.51 -2.87 -13.91
CA ALA A 1 11.88 -3.45 -12.61
C ALA A 1 13.22 -2.96 -12.05
N ARG A 2 14.38 -3.23 -12.68
CA ARG A 2 15.71 -3.01 -12.04
C ARG A 2 16.02 -1.58 -11.57
N LYS A 3 15.53 -0.54 -12.26
CA LYS A 3 15.70 0.86 -11.83
C LYS A 3 14.88 1.14 -10.57
N LEU A 4 13.57 0.92 -10.65
CA LEU A 4 12.61 1.11 -9.55
C LEU A 4 13.00 0.32 -8.30
N ALA A 5 13.50 -0.91 -8.44
CA ALA A 5 13.93 -1.73 -7.30
C ALA A 5 15.01 -1.05 -6.43
N ARG A 6 15.86 -0.19 -7.01
CA ARG A 6 16.83 0.56 -6.22
C ARG A 6 16.18 1.70 -5.44
N GLU A 7 15.19 2.37 -6.03
CA GLU A 7 14.44 3.46 -5.41
C GLU A 7 13.57 2.90 -4.27
N GLU A 8 12.83 1.82 -4.52
CA GLU A 8 12.00 1.14 -3.52
C GLU A 8 12.78 0.66 -2.30
N LYS A 9 14.04 0.22 -2.49
CA LYS A 9 14.90 -0.14 -1.36
C LYS A 9 15.09 1.03 -0.38
N TYR A 10 15.20 2.26 -0.88
CA TYR A 10 15.33 3.44 -0.02
C TYR A 10 13.98 3.80 0.63
N HIS A 11 12.87 3.71 -0.10
CA HIS A 11 11.55 3.93 0.47
C HIS A 11 11.27 2.95 1.62
N GLN A 12 11.58 1.67 1.42
CA GLN A 12 11.42 0.65 2.44
C GLN A 12 12.35 0.89 3.63
N LEU A 13 13.60 1.31 3.40
CA LEU A 13 14.55 1.67 4.47
C LEU A 13 14.00 2.81 5.33
N HIS A 14 13.53 3.89 4.72
CA HIS A 14 12.98 5.05 5.43
C HIS A 14 11.70 4.70 6.20
N ALA A 15 10.78 3.98 5.55
CA ALA A 15 9.55 3.53 6.20
C ALA A 15 9.86 2.67 7.44
N ARG A 16 10.76 1.69 7.32
CA ARG A 16 11.16 0.83 8.45
C ARG A 16 11.83 1.62 9.57
N THR A 17 12.69 2.56 9.21
CA THR A 17 13.38 3.43 10.18
C THR A 17 12.38 4.25 10.99
N PHE A 18 11.41 4.90 10.33
CA PHE A 18 10.39 5.69 11.02
C PHE A 18 9.48 4.85 11.91
N VAL A 19 9.02 3.69 11.42
CA VAL A 19 8.21 2.76 12.23
C VAL A 19 8.98 2.33 13.49
N GLN A 20 10.26 1.95 13.37
CA GLN A 20 11.08 1.55 14.50
C GLN A 20 11.29 2.71 15.50
N GLN A 21 11.60 3.90 15.00
CA GLN A 21 11.82 5.08 15.86
C GLN A 21 10.55 5.47 16.62
N LEU A 22 9.41 5.51 15.94
CA LEU A 22 8.12 5.84 16.55
C LEU A 22 7.66 4.76 17.55
N ALA A 23 7.86 3.49 17.23
CA ALA A 23 7.50 2.38 18.12
C ALA A 23 8.36 2.36 19.40
N THR A 24 9.62 2.79 19.34
CA THR A 24 10.55 2.81 20.48
C THR A 24 10.64 4.14 21.20
N SER A 25 9.95 5.19 20.71
CA SER A 25 10.06 6.55 21.26
C SER A 25 9.41 6.70 22.65
N ASN A 26 8.09 6.76 22.72
CA ASN A 26 7.33 6.89 23.97
C ASN A 26 5.92 6.29 23.80
N ALA A 27 5.16 6.19 24.89
CA ALA A 27 3.85 5.56 24.87
C ALA A 27 2.84 6.26 23.95
N ASP A 28 2.86 7.60 23.90
CA ASP A 28 1.97 8.39 23.02
C ASP A 28 2.31 8.15 21.55
N ALA A 29 3.59 8.26 21.17
CA ALA A 29 4.06 8.02 19.82
C ALA A 29 3.74 6.60 19.34
N ARG A 30 3.97 5.59 20.20
CA ARG A 30 3.60 4.20 19.91
C ARG A 30 2.10 4.03 19.75
N GLY A 31 1.29 4.67 20.61
CA GLY A 31 -0.17 4.64 20.52
C GLY A 31 -0.68 5.22 19.20
N ARG A 32 -0.15 6.37 18.79
CA ARG A 32 -0.50 7.01 17.50
C ARG A 32 -0.06 6.19 16.30
N LEU A 33 1.12 5.59 16.34
CA LEU A 33 1.59 4.69 15.30
C LEU A 33 0.69 3.45 15.18
N GLN A 34 0.32 2.84 16.30
CA GLN A 34 -0.59 1.69 16.29
C GLN A 34 -1.96 2.07 15.74
N ALA A 35 -2.52 3.22 16.12
CA ALA A 35 -3.81 3.69 15.59
C ALA A 35 -3.75 3.91 14.07
N ALA A 36 -2.68 4.54 13.56
CA ALA A 36 -2.48 4.73 12.13
C ALA A 36 -2.32 3.39 11.39
N LEU A 37 -1.67 2.41 12.01
CA LEU A 37 -1.54 1.06 11.48
C LEU A 37 -2.89 0.34 11.45
N ASP A 38 -3.68 0.41 12.52
CA ASP A 38 -5.00 -0.21 12.62
C ASP A 38 -5.95 0.35 11.52
N GLU A 39 -5.81 1.63 11.17
CA GLU A 39 -6.57 2.27 10.09
C GLU A 39 -6.05 1.91 8.68
N ALA A 40 -4.74 1.96 8.47
CA ALA A 40 -4.17 1.84 7.12
C ALA A 40 -3.93 0.39 6.67
N TYR A 41 -3.69 -0.55 7.59
CA TYR A 41 -3.34 -1.93 7.28
C TYR A 41 -4.39 -2.65 6.43
N PRO A 42 -5.71 -2.54 6.72
CA PRO A 42 -6.74 -3.16 5.90
C PRO A 42 -6.77 -2.63 4.45
N LEU A 43 -6.42 -1.34 4.25
CA LEU A 43 -6.40 -0.73 2.91
C LEU A 43 -5.29 -1.31 2.02
N ALA A 44 -4.20 -1.81 2.60
CA ALA A 44 -3.08 -2.40 1.85
C ALA A 44 -3.49 -3.66 1.07
N PHE A 45 -4.59 -4.32 1.46
CA PHE A 45 -5.07 -5.51 0.76
C PHE A 45 -5.56 -5.22 -0.66
N GLY A 46 -5.99 -3.98 -0.95
CA GLY A 46 -6.34 -3.57 -2.31
C GLY A 46 -5.19 -3.71 -3.32
N LEU A 47 -3.93 -3.78 -2.85
CA LEU A 47 -2.76 -4.08 -3.70
C LEU A 47 -2.82 -5.49 -4.32
N PHE A 48 -3.54 -6.41 -3.69
CA PHE A 48 -3.65 -7.82 -4.07
C PHE A 48 -5.03 -8.16 -4.66
N GLU A 49 -5.79 -7.16 -5.10
CA GLU A 49 -7.04 -7.37 -5.83
C GLU A 49 -6.73 -8.06 -7.18
N PRO A 50 -7.25 -9.28 -7.42
CA PRO A 50 -7.02 -9.99 -8.67
C PRO A 50 -7.72 -9.27 -9.83
N THR A 51 -7.21 -9.48 -11.04
CA THR A 51 -7.81 -8.93 -12.26
C THR A 51 -8.22 -10.05 -13.20
N VAL A 52 -8.97 -9.69 -14.26
CA VAL A 52 -9.30 -10.62 -15.35
C VAL A 52 -8.07 -11.24 -16.04
N HIS A 53 -6.89 -10.66 -15.84
CA HIS A 53 -5.63 -11.12 -16.44
C HIS A 53 -4.73 -11.90 -15.47
N THR A 54 -5.12 -12.07 -14.20
CA THR A 54 -4.30 -12.72 -13.17
C THR A 54 -3.79 -14.09 -13.60
N GLU A 55 -4.67 -14.96 -14.11
CA GLU A 55 -4.29 -16.32 -14.52
C GLU A 55 -3.31 -16.33 -15.69
N THR A 56 -3.59 -15.53 -16.72
CA THR A 56 -2.77 -15.45 -17.92
C THR A 56 -1.37 -14.95 -17.60
N LEU A 57 -1.27 -13.86 -16.82
CA LEU A 57 0.03 -13.27 -16.47
C LEU A 57 0.88 -14.21 -15.59
N ALA A 58 0.24 -14.99 -14.73
CA ALA A 58 0.93 -16.00 -13.92
C ALA A 58 1.40 -17.18 -14.77
N ALA A 59 0.55 -17.70 -15.66
CA ALA A 59 0.89 -18.81 -16.56
C ALA A 59 2.04 -18.46 -17.51
N GLU A 60 2.11 -17.22 -17.98
CA GLU A 60 3.19 -16.71 -18.83
C GLU A 60 4.45 -16.31 -18.07
N GLY A 61 4.44 -16.37 -16.73
CA GLY A 61 5.59 -16.00 -15.90
C GLY A 61 5.89 -14.50 -15.87
N VAL A 62 4.91 -13.66 -16.21
CA VAL A 62 5.06 -12.18 -16.21
C VAL A 62 5.01 -11.62 -14.79
N GLN A 63 4.07 -12.10 -13.97
CA GLN A 63 4.01 -11.78 -12.54
C GLN A 63 3.46 -12.97 -11.74
N PRO A 64 3.81 -13.12 -10.44
CA PRO A 64 3.13 -14.05 -9.56
C PRO A 64 1.66 -13.66 -9.38
N ARG A 65 0.82 -14.63 -9.00
CA ARG A 65 -0.56 -14.39 -8.61
C ARG A 65 -0.64 -13.47 -7.38
N GLU A 66 -1.68 -12.66 -7.31
CA GLU A 66 -1.89 -11.70 -6.24
C GLU A 66 -2.03 -12.37 -4.85
N ASP A 67 -2.64 -13.55 -4.78
CA ASP A 67 -2.76 -14.34 -3.53
C ASP A 67 -1.40 -14.79 -2.96
N ALA A 68 -0.47 -15.19 -3.82
CA ALA A 68 0.90 -15.54 -3.45
C ALA A 68 1.68 -14.31 -2.97
N LEU A 69 1.51 -13.16 -3.64
CA LEU A 69 2.12 -11.89 -3.24
C LEU A 69 1.58 -11.41 -1.88
N MET A 70 0.26 -11.50 -1.67
CA MET A 70 -0.38 -11.16 -0.40
C MET A 70 0.19 -12.01 0.74
N LYS A 71 0.29 -13.33 0.53
CA LYS A 71 0.83 -14.24 1.53
C LYS A 71 2.27 -13.88 1.92
N ALA A 72 3.13 -13.61 0.94
CA ALA A 72 4.51 -13.22 1.18
C ALA A 72 4.59 -11.88 1.94
N TRP A 73 3.81 -10.89 1.51
CA TRP A 73 3.75 -9.58 2.16
C TRP A 73 3.28 -9.66 3.61
N ARG A 74 2.23 -10.43 3.90
CA ARG A 74 1.70 -10.59 5.27
C ARG A 74 2.74 -11.18 6.22
N VAL A 75 3.54 -12.13 5.76
CA VAL A 75 4.63 -12.72 6.55
C VAL A 75 5.68 -11.65 6.84
N GLU A 76 6.24 -11.01 5.81
CA GLU A 76 7.33 -10.05 5.97
C GLU A 76 6.93 -8.84 6.83
N VAL A 77 5.76 -8.26 6.57
CA VAL A 77 5.25 -7.10 7.31
C VAL A 77 4.85 -7.51 8.73
N GLY A 78 4.22 -8.68 8.91
CA GLY A 78 3.83 -9.16 10.22
C GLY A 78 5.02 -9.40 11.14
N GLU A 79 6.07 -10.05 10.63
CA GLU A 79 7.33 -10.25 11.36
C GLU A 79 7.99 -8.93 11.73
N PHE A 80 8.03 -7.97 10.80
CA PHE A 80 8.61 -6.65 11.06
C PHE A 80 7.85 -5.86 12.13
N LEU A 81 6.52 -5.80 12.03
CA LEU A 81 5.67 -5.10 13.01
C LEU A 81 5.81 -5.71 14.40
N THR A 82 5.79 -7.05 14.48
CA THR A 82 5.99 -7.78 15.74
C THR A 82 7.36 -7.49 16.34
N ALA A 83 8.42 -7.47 15.52
CA ALA A 83 9.77 -7.12 15.98
C ALA A 83 9.88 -5.66 16.49
N CYS A 84 9.01 -4.77 16.02
CA CYS A 84 8.90 -3.39 16.54
C CYS A 84 8.03 -3.29 17.80
N GLY A 85 7.46 -4.40 18.29
CA GLY A 85 6.55 -4.40 19.43
C GLY A 85 5.16 -3.84 19.12
N LEU A 86 4.78 -3.82 17.84
CA LEU A 86 3.45 -3.44 17.37
C LEU A 86 2.56 -4.68 17.20
N ARG A 87 1.25 -4.48 17.28
CA ARG A 87 0.29 -5.53 16.95
C ARG A 87 0.01 -5.50 15.44
N VAL A 88 -0.02 -6.67 14.83
CA VAL A 88 -0.50 -6.83 13.46
C VAL A 88 -2.03 -6.75 13.51
N PRO A 89 -2.68 -5.82 12.77
CA PRO A 89 -4.14 -5.75 12.75
C PRO A 89 -4.76 -7.03 12.16
N GLU A 90 -5.81 -7.53 12.80
CA GLU A 90 -6.61 -8.64 12.28
C GLU A 90 -7.57 -8.11 11.19
N VAL A 91 -7.58 -8.78 10.05
CA VAL A 91 -8.45 -8.42 8.92
C VAL A 91 -9.17 -9.68 8.46
N HIS A 92 -10.47 -9.73 8.72
CA HIS A 92 -11.32 -10.88 8.38
C HIS A 92 -11.82 -10.82 6.94
N ASP A 93 -12.28 -9.65 6.49
CA ASP A 93 -12.89 -9.45 5.17
C ASP A 93 -12.10 -8.43 4.35
N PHE A 94 -10.88 -8.80 3.93
CA PHE A 94 -10.01 -7.91 3.17
C PHE A 94 -10.55 -7.54 1.76
N VAL A 95 -11.56 -8.27 1.28
CA VAL A 95 -12.24 -8.02 0.00
C VAL A 95 -13.02 -6.70 0.03
N ASP A 96 -13.43 -6.22 1.22
CA ASP A 96 -14.10 -4.92 1.38
C ASP A 96 -13.19 -3.73 1.01
N HIS A 97 -11.88 -3.97 0.89
CA HIS A 97 -10.89 -2.98 0.47
C HIS A 97 -10.50 -3.09 -1.01
N PHE A 98 -11.21 -3.93 -1.78
CA PHE A 98 -11.05 -4.04 -3.23
C PHE A 98 -11.91 -3.01 -3.96
N GLY A 99 -11.72 -2.91 -5.28
CA GLY A 99 -12.49 -2.03 -6.16
C GLY A 99 -11.63 -0.97 -6.84
N GLY A 100 -10.48 -0.62 -6.26
CA GLY A 100 -9.59 0.40 -6.80
C GLY A 100 -9.09 0.05 -8.20
N ARG A 101 -8.84 -1.23 -8.50
CA ARG A 101 -8.40 -1.67 -9.84
C ARG A 101 -9.53 -1.73 -10.87
N SER A 102 -10.78 -1.61 -10.41
CA SER A 102 -11.99 -1.56 -11.25
C SER A 102 -12.66 -0.17 -11.28
N GLY A 103 -11.99 0.86 -10.76
CA GLY A 103 -12.48 2.24 -10.77
C GLY A 103 -13.42 2.60 -9.62
N HIS A 104 -13.63 1.71 -8.66
CA HIS A 104 -14.40 1.98 -7.44
C HIS A 104 -13.47 2.56 -6.38
N HIS A 105 -13.50 3.89 -6.23
CA HIS A 105 -12.61 4.61 -5.33
C HIS A 105 -13.38 5.25 -4.17
N THR A 106 -12.66 5.52 -3.08
CA THR A 106 -13.19 6.31 -1.98
C THR A 106 -13.48 7.74 -2.44
N PRO A 107 -14.34 8.50 -1.72
CA PRO A 107 -14.57 9.91 -2.00
C PRO A 107 -13.31 10.79 -1.97
N HIS A 108 -12.21 10.29 -1.39
CA HIS A 108 -10.94 10.99 -1.30
C HIS A 108 -10.23 11.15 -2.65
N LEU A 109 -10.44 10.26 -3.64
CA LEU A 109 -9.71 10.35 -4.90
C LEU A 109 -10.16 11.53 -5.76
N ALA A 110 -11.46 11.84 -5.79
CA ALA A 110 -12.01 12.90 -6.63
C ALA A 110 -11.35 14.28 -6.41
N PRO A 111 -11.23 14.81 -5.17
CA PRO A 111 -10.54 16.07 -4.94
C PRO A 111 -9.04 16.00 -5.27
N LEU A 112 -8.37 14.87 -5.02
CA LEU A 112 -6.95 14.69 -5.37
C LEU A 112 -6.72 14.78 -6.89
N LEU A 113 -7.60 14.19 -7.69
CA LEU A 113 -7.53 14.28 -9.15
C LEU A 113 -7.82 15.70 -9.63
N ALA A 114 -8.80 16.39 -9.02
CA ALA A 114 -9.10 17.77 -9.37
C ALA A 114 -7.87 18.68 -9.15
N GLU A 115 -7.17 18.52 -8.03
CA GLU A 115 -5.94 19.27 -7.74
C GLU A 115 -4.79 18.86 -8.67
N MET A 116 -4.53 17.55 -8.80
CA MET A 116 -3.44 17.04 -9.65
C MET A 116 -3.58 17.46 -11.12
N THR A 117 -4.82 17.61 -11.60
CA THR A 117 -5.11 17.94 -12.99
C THR A 117 -5.43 19.42 -13.21
N GLU A 118 -5.37 20.27 -12.19
CA GLU A 118 -5.81 21.67 -12.26
C GLU A 118 -5.19 22.43 -13.44
N VAL A 119 -3.86 22.42 -13.55
CA VAL A 119 -3.14 23.15 -14.62
C VAL A 119 -3.49 22.60 -16.01
N PHE A 120 -3.59 21.28 -16.14
CA PHE A 120 -3.98 20.65 -17.39
C PHE A 120 -5.45 20.95 -17.76
N ALA A 121 -6.34 21.00 -16.77
CA ALA A 121 -7.75 21.32 -16.97
C ALA A 121 -7.95 22.79 -17.41
N ILE A 122 -7.06 23.69 -16.99
CA ILE A 122 -7.07 25.11 -17.40
C ILE A 122 -6.69 25.25 -18.89
N ASP A 123 -5.62 24.59 -19.33
CA ASP A 123 -5.20 24.60 -20.74
C ASP A 123 -4.68 23.22 -21.17
N PRO A 124 -5.56 22.36 -21.73
CA PRO A 124 -5.17 21.04 -22.22
C PRO A 124 -4.21 21.08 -23.41
N ALA A 125 -4.07 22.23 -24.10
CA ALA A 125 -3.18 22.38 -25.25
C ALA A 125 -1.81 22.95 -24.87
N ALA A 126 -1.61 23.36 -23.61
CA ALA A 126 -0.35 23.84 -23.10
C ALA A 126 0.75 22.77 -23.20
N LYS A 127 1.99 23.23 -23.40
CA LYS A 127 3.18 22.37 -23.47
C LYS A 127 4.06 22.66 -22.25
N TRP A 128 4.46 21.60 -21.56
CA TRP A 128 5.30 21.62 -20.34
C TRP A 128 6.44 20.61 -20.48
#